data_AF-A0A7V7MS52-F1
#
_entry.id   AF-A0A7V7MS52-F1
#
_cell.length_a   1.000
_cell.length_b   1.000
_cell.length_c   1.000
_cell.angle_alpha   90.00
_cell.angle_beta   90.00
_cell.angle_gamma   90.00
#
_symmetry.space_group_name_H-M   'P 1'
#
loop_
_entity.id
_entity.type
_entity.pdbx_description
1 polymer ?
#
loop_
_entity_poly.entity_id
_entity_poly.type
_entity_poly.pdbx_seq_one_letter_code
_entity_poly.pdbx_strand_id
1 'polypeptide(L)'
;MIRKYFVVAACALIVVGCQVPANVKELSDENQTLKGQLNNANQQISQLKAQERLLQKDIAELNRVVTVLDAEKGSRVRESSQLRGQIRKFQQQQIDELKEFLVREDLLDYIGGELVERAQVEEKPLLIVDLAHAVPKNGTLTGVGGYFAKPAPFKVKVLRQVENDLVVIWESKPLTPKQPGLNRINFPVTVGVEQGDVLGYYFPTLTGVTFDTGSGDTRYLQSDLRPGGKVRRSALLGDGKKRAYSIGVYALLN
;
A
#
# COMPACT_ATOMS: atom_id res chain seq x y z
N MET A 1 89.17 2.71 112.84
CA MET A 1 90.28 1.97 112.19
C MET A 1 89.69 1.28 110.97
N ILE A 2 89.89 1.82 109.76
CA ILE A 2 90.92 1.36 108.77
C ILE A 2 90.72 -0.15 108.49
N ARG A 3 90.31 -0.65 107.32
CA ARG A 3 90.85 -0.37 105.96
C ARG A 3 89.93 -0.93 104.85
N LYS A 4 90.00 -0.25 103.70
CA LYS A 4 89.48 -0.59 102.35
C LYS A 4 90.00 -1.94 101.78
N TYR A 5 89.38 -2.43 100.69
CA TYR A 5 89.94 -2.74 99.34
C TYR A 5 89.09 -3.83 98.61
N PHE A 6 88.36 -3.48 97.53
CA PHE A 6 88.57 -3.85 96.09
C PHE A 6 87.86 -5.16 95.65
N VAL A 7 87.39 -5.46 94.42
CA VAL A 7 87.08 -4.79 93.14
C VAL A 7 86.39 -5.85 92.23
N VAL A 8 85.40 -5.44 91.43
CA VAL A 8 84.89 -5.84 90.08
C VAL A 8 85.25 -7.20 89.42
N ALA A 9 84.24 -7.89 88.83
CA ALA A 9 84.13 -8.42 87.43
C ALA A 9 83.16 -9.65 87.34
N ALA A 10 81.99 -9.55 86.69
CA ALA A 10 81.67 -9.85 85.27
C ALA A 10 81.59 -11.35 84.87
N CYS A 11 80.39 -11.86 84.54
CA CYS A 11 80.08 -12.68 83.34
C CYS A 11 78.67 -13.33 83.36
N ALA A 12 78.13 -13.51 82.16
CA ALA A 12 76.78 -13.90 81.76
C ALA A 12 76.43 -15.39 81.91
N LEU A 13 75.12 -15.72 81.84
CA LEU A 13 74.46 -16.67 80.90
C LEU A 13 73.17 -17.33 81.46
N ILE A 14 72.06 -17.19 80.70
CA ILE A 14 70.94 -18.14 80.35
C ILE A 14 70.20 -18.84 81.53
N VAL A 15 68.87 -18.85 81.68
CA VAL A 15 67.77 -19.61 80.99
C VAL A 15 66.50 -19.17 81.74
N VAL A 16 65.33 -18.90 81.13
CA VAL A 16 64.25 -19.87 80.83
C VAL A 16 63.31 -19.25 79.80
N GLY A 17 63.20 -19.92 78.64
CA GLY A 17 62.16 -19.69 77.66
C GLY A 17 60.85 -20.33 78.09
N CYS A 18 59.77 -19.56 78.05
CA CYS A 18 58.42 -20.09 78.04
C CYS A 18 58.13 -20.66 76.64
N GLN A 19 57.96 -21.98 76.57
CA GLN A 19 57.41 -22.65 75.39
C GLN A 19 55.98 -22.15 75.17
N VAL A 20 55.77 -21.37 74.12
CA VAL A 20 54.45 -21.09 73.57
C VAL A 20 53.98 -22.39 72.90
N PRO A 21 52.81 -22.95 73.24
CA PRO A 21 52.32 -24.16 72.60
C PRO A 21 52.13 -23.88 71.10
N ALA A 22 52.64 -24.78 70.25
CA ALA A 22 52.67 -24.65 68.78
C ALA A 22 51.32 -24.22 68.17
N ASN A 23 50.21 -24.62 68.80
CA ASN A 23 48.84 -24.32 68.41
C ASN A 23 48.50 -22.82 68.40
N VAL A 24 49.14 -21.99 69.25
CA VAL A 24 48.84 -20.54 69.33
C VAL A 24 49.50 -19.75 68.19
N LYS A 25 50.66 -20.21 67.71
CA LYS A 25 51.35 -19.58 66.59
C LYS A 25 50.65 -19.87 65.26
N GLU A 26 50.22 -21.10 65.08
CA GLU A 26 49.46 -21.54 63.91
C GLU A 26 48.10 -20.82 63.81
N LEU A 27 47.36 -20.69 64.92
CA LEU A 27 46.13 -19.88 64.98
C LEU A 27 46.37 -18.38 64.73
N SER A 28 47.53 -17.84 65.11
CA SER A 28 47.89 -16.45 64.86
C SER A 28 48.16 -16.22 63.37
N ASP A 29 48.90 -17.14 62.74
CA ASP A 29 49.23 -17.09 61.32
C ASP A 29 47.97 -17.28 60.46
N GLU A 30 47.06 -18.19 60.83
CA GLU A 30 45.74 -18.32 60.20
C GLU A 30 44.89 -17.04 60.34
N ASN A 31 44.84 -16.44 61.52
CA ASN A 31 44.12 -15.18 61.73
C ASN A 31 44.67 -14.04 60.86
N GLN A 32 46.00 -14.00 60.71
CA GLN A 32 46.66 -12.99 59.90
C GLN A 32 46.37 -13.21 58.40
N THR A 33 46.33 -14.47 57.97
CA THR A 33 45.97 -14.87 56.61
C THR A 33 44.50 -14.58 56.29
N LEU A 34 43.60 -14.93 57.20
CA LEU A 34 42.16 -14.65 57.11
C LEU A 34 41.89 -13.14 57.08
N LYS A 35 42.61 -12.34 57.89
CA LYS A 35 42.55 -10.86 57.81
C LYS A 35 43.01 -10.33 56.46
N GLY A 36 44.07 -10.91 55.88
CA GLY A 36 44.54 -10.58 54.55
C GLY A 36 43.51 -10.87 53.46
N GLN A 37 42.90 -12.07 53.50
CA GLN A 37 41.84 -12.48 52.59
C GLN A 37 40.58 -11.60 52.73
N LEU A 38 40.18 -11.26 53.97
CA LEU A 38 39.05 -10.37 54.24
C LEU A 38 39.29 -8.97 53.67
N ASN A 39 40.51 -8.43 53.82
CA ASN A 39 40.86 -7.13 53.28
C ASN A 39 40.86 -7.13 51.73
N ASN A 40 41.40 -8.17 51.10
CA ASN A 40 41.35 -8.33 49.65
C ASN A 40 39.91 -8.49 49.13
N ALA A 41 39.09 -9.31 49.79
CA ALA A 41 37.68 -9.48 49.46
C ALA A 41 36.91 -8.16 49.60
N ASN A 42 37.16 -7.39 50.66
CA ASN A 42 36.55 -6.07 50.87
C ASN A 42 36.95 -5.07 49.78
N GLN A 43 38.20 -5.08 49.32
CA GLN A 43 38.65 -4.27 48.20
C GLN A 43 37.96 -4.67 46.89
N GLN A 44 37.86 -5.97 46.60
CA GLN A 44 37.14 -6.48 45.43
C GLN A 44 35.65 -6.13 45.46
N ILE A 45 34.99 -6.26 46.62
CA ILE A 45 33.58 -5.86 46.81
C ILE A 45 33.41 -4.36 46.53
N SER A 46 34.34 -3.53 46.98
CA SER A 46 34.31 -2.09 46.71
C SER A 46 34.44 -1.77 45.22
N GLN A 47 35.36 -2.46 44.52
CA GLN A 47 35.54 -2.32 43.07
C GLN A 47 34.33 -2.79 42.28
N LEU A 48 33.76 -3.96 42.63
CA LEU A 48 32.56 -4.49 42.00
C LEU A 48 31.36 -3.57 42.21
N LYS A 49 31.18 -3.00 43.42
CA LYS A 49 30.14 -2.00 43.68
C LYS A 49 30.33 -0.72 42.86
N ALA A 50 31.57 -0.30 42.62
CA ALA A 50 31.86 0.85 41.77
C ALA A 50 31.51 0.55 40.29
N GLN A 51 31.86 -0.65 39.79
CA GLN A 51 31.50 -1.10 38.45
C GLN A 51 29.99 -1.26 38.28
N GLU A 52 29.29 -1.83 39.26
CA GLU A 52 27.84 -1.97 39.24
C GLU A 52 27.14 -0.62 39.10
N ARG A 53 27.61 0.41 39.83
CA ARG A 53 27.08 1.77 39.72
C ARG A 53 27.32 2.39 38.35
N LEU A 54 28.46 2.11 37.70
CA LEU A 54 28.73 2.58 36.35
C LEU A 54 27.82 1.88 35.34
N LEU A 55 27.70 0.56 35.42
CA LEU A 55 26.80 -0.22 34.56
C LEU A 55 25.34 0.20 34.71
N GLN A 56 24.88 0.51 35.93
CA GLN A 56 23.53 1.03 36.16
C GLN A 56 23.31 2.39 35.46
N LYS A 57 24.32 3.26 35.42
CA LYS A 57 24.26 4.53 34.68
C LYS A 57 24.22 4.28 33.18
N ASP A 58 25.05 3.37 32.67
CA ASP A 58 25.08 3.02 31.25
C ASP A 58 23.75 2.42 30.79
N ILE A 59 23.12 1.57 31.61
CA ILE A 59 21.79 1.01 31.35
C ILE A 59 20.74 2.13 31.30
N ALA A 60 20.78 3.08 32.23
CA ALA A 60 19.86 4.21 32.24
C ALA A 60 20.00 5.07 30.98
N GLU A 61 21.23 5.33 30.53
CA GLU A 61 21.49 6.10 29.32
C GLU A 61 21.09 5.35 28.06
N LEU A 62 21.35 4.04 27.97
CA LEU A 62 20.89 3.21 26.86
C LEU A 62 19.36 3.22 26.74
N ASN A 63 18.65 3.07 27.86
CA ASN A 63 17.18 3.12 27.88
C ASN A 63 16.65 4.49 27.41
N ARG A 64 17.34 5.57 27.78
CA ARG A 64 17.02 6.92 27.31
C ARG A 64 17.18 7.03 25.78
N VAL A 65 18.31 6.56 25.25
CA VAL A 65 18.59 6.58 23.80
C VAL A 65 17.58 5.74 23.03
N VAL A 66 17.24 4.54 23.51
CA VAL A 66 16.21 3.67 22.88
C VAL A 66 14.88 4.40 22.79
N THR A 67 14.46 5.07 23.86
CA THR A 67 13.19 5.83 23.88
C THR A 67 13.18 6.95 22.84
N VAL A 68 14.29 7.68 22.69
CA VAL A 68 14.42 8.73 21.67
C VAL A 68 14.39 8.15 20.27
N LEU A 69 15.12 7.05 20.03
CA LEU A 69 15.15 6.38 18.73
C LEU A 69 13.78 5.84 18.33
N ASP A 70 13.01 5.29 19.26
CA ASP A 70 11.64 4.82 18.99
C ASP A 70 10.72 5.99 18.62
N ALA A 71 10.83 7.12 19.32
CA ALA A 71 10.07 8.33 18.99
C ALA A 71 10.44 8.88 17.60
N GLU A 72 11.74 8.95 17.27
CA GLU A 72 12.22 9.38 15.96
C GLU A 72 11.79 8.42 14.85
N LYS A 73 11.92 7.12 15.07
CA LYS A 73 11.48 6.09 14.12
C LYS A 73 9.98 6.19 13.86
N GLY A 74 9.18 6.35 14.93
CA GLY A 74 7.73 6.57 14.80
C GLY A 74 7.40 7.84 14.02
N SER A 75 8.15 8.93 14.25
CA SER A 75 8.01 10.17 13.50
C SER A 75 8.33 9.98 12.00
N ARG A 76 9.48 9.38 11.68
CA ARG A 76 9.92 9.12 10.29
C ARG A 76 8.96 8.19 9.54
N VAL A 77 8.39 7.19 10.21
CA VAL A 77 7.39 6.28 9.60
C VAL A 77 6.11 7.04 9.23
N ARG A 78 5.63 7.93 10.12
CA ARG A 78 4.46 8.77 9.84
C ARG A 78 4.71 9.72 8.69
N GLU A 79 5.84 10.43 8.71
CA GLU A 79 6.24 11.35 7.65
C GLU A 79 6.38 10.64 6.30
N SER A 80 7.08 9.51 6.25
CA SER A 80 7.22 8.71 5.03
C SER A 80 5.87 8.25 4.48
N SER A 81 4.93 7.86 5.36
CA SER A 81 3.58 7.45 4.95
C SER A 81 2.79 8.60 4.36
N GLN A 82 2.86 9.79 4.97
CA GLN A 82 2.23 11.01 4.46
C GLN A 82 2.81 11.42 3.11
N LEU A 83 4.14 11.46 2.99
CA LEU A 83 4.84 11.80 1.75
C LEU A 83 4.47 10.82 0.62
N ARG A 84 4.43 9.52 0.89
CA ARG A 84 3.97 8.51 -0.08
C ARG A 84 2.53 8.78 -0.53
N GLY A 85 1.65 9.18 0.39
CA GLY A 85 0.27 9.54 0.08
C GLY A 85 0.17 10.78 -0.82
N GLN A 86 0.99 11.81 -0.54
CA GLN A 86 1.06 13.03 -1.35
C GLN A 86 1.60 12.74 -2.76
N ILE A 87 2.67 11.96 -2.87
CA ILE A 87 3.24 11.56 -4.17
C ILE A 87 2.21 10.81 -5.02
N ARG A 88 1.46 9.87 -4.44
CA ARG A 88 0.40 9.16 -5.18
C ARG A 88 -0.68 10.10 -5.69
N LYS A 89 -1.15 11.03 -4.86
CA LYS A 89 -2.17 12.02 -5.27
C LYS A 89 -1.66 12.90 -6.40
N PHE A 90 -0.43 13.40 -6.28
CA PHE A 90 0.20 14.20 -7.32
C PHE A 90 0.33 13.43 -8.65
N GLN A 91 0.87 12.20 -8.61
CA GLN A 91 0.96 11.36 -9.81
C GLN A 91 -0.41 11.09 -10.44
N GLN A 92 -1.42 10.84 -9.62
CA GLN A 92 -2.78 10.58 -10.10
C GLN A 92 -3.39 11.81 -10.77
N GLN A 93 -3.16 13.00 -10.21
CA GLN A 93 -3.55 14.26 -10.83
C GLN A 93 -2.87 14.48 -12.18
N GLN A 94 -1.54 14.27 -12.27
CA GLN A 94 -0.82 14.38 -13.54
C GLN A 94 -1.35 13.41 -14.61
N ILE A 95 -1.69 12.17 -14.21
CA ILE A 95 -2.30 11.18 -15.12
C ILE A 95 -3.68 11.64 -15.59
N ASP A 96 -4.49 12.19 -14.69
CA ASP A 96 -5.84 12.65 -15.03
C ASP A 96 -5.80 13.87 -15.96
N GLU A 97 -4.86 14.80 -15.77
CA GLU A 97 -4.61 15.93 -16.66
C GLU A 97 -4.16 15.47 -18.06
N LEU A 98 -3.24 14.49 -18.14
CA LEU A 98 -2.82 13.89 -19.42
C LEU A 98 -3.98 13.18 -20.14
N LYS A 99 -4.84 12.46 -19.40
CA LYS A 99 -6.03 11.84 -19.97
C LYS A 99 -7.00 12.89 -20.51
N GLU A 100 -7.21 13.98 -19.78
CA GLU A 100 -8.08 15.06 -20.25
C GLU A 100 -7.54 15.69 -21.54
N PHE A 101 -6.23 15.94 -21.62
CA PHE A 101 -5.59 16.42 -22.83
C PHE A 101 -5.81 15.47 -24.02
N LEU A 102 -5.57 14.18 -23.85
CA LEU A 102 -5.75 13.18 -24.93
C LEU A 102 -7.19 13.14 -25.46
N VAL A 103 -8.19 13.22 -24.57
CA VAL A 103 -9.61 13.22 -24.96
C VAL A 103 -10.03 14.51 -25.65
N ARG A 104 -9.41 15.64 -25.27
CA ARG A 104 -9.72 16.96 -25.84
C ARG A 104 -9.13 17.14 -27.23
N GLU A 105 -7.89 16.72 -27.43
CA GLU A 105 -7.14 16.94 -28.69
C GLU A 105 -7.38 15.86 -29.76
N ASP A 106 -8.39 14.99 -29.57
CA ASP A 106 -8.76 13.92 -30.53
C ASP A 106 -7.60 12.93 -30.83
N LEU A 107 -6.65 12.81 -29.91
CA LEU A 107 -5.49 11.93 -30.02
C LEU A 107 -5.81 10.47 -29.67
N LEU A 108 -7.09 10.15 -29.53
CA LEU A 108 -7.58 8.83 -29.11
C LEU A 108 -8.28 8.15 -30.28
N ASP A 109 -8.07 6.85 -30.39
CA ASP A 109 -8.80 6.02 -31.32
C ASP A 109 -10.27 5.95 -30.88
N TYR A 110 -11.17 6.34 -31.78
CA TYR A 110 -12.60 6.25 -31.55
C TYR A 110 -13.13 4.91 -32.05
N ILE A 111 -13.90 4.21 -31.20
CA ILE A 111 -14.51 2.92 -31.48
C ILE A 111 -16.01 3.02 -31.22
N GLY A 112 -16.82 3.07 -32.29
CA GLY A 112 -18.27 3.11 -32.21
C GLY A 112 -18.91 3.82 -33.41
N GLY A 113 -20.22 4.02 -33.33
CA GLY A 113 -20.99 4.68 -34.39
C GLY A 113 -20.72 6.20 -34.44
N GLU A 114 -21.04 6.82 -35.57
CA GLU A 114 -20.88 8.26 -35.75
C GLU A 114 -21.68 9.08 -34.70
N LEU A 115 -21.04 10.11 -34.13
CA LEU A 115 -21.56 10.93 -33.04
C LEU A 115 -22.42 12.10 -33.54
N VAL A 116 -23.53 11.78 -34.18
CA VAL A 116 -24.49 12.75 -34.76
C VAL A 116 -25.87 12.64 -34.13
N GLU A 117 -26.70 13.65 -34.32
CA GLU A 117 -28.12 13.56 -34.01
C GLU A 117 -28.80 12.54 -34.93
N ARG A 118 -29.70 11.72 -34.37
CA ARG A 118 -30.43 10.68 -35.10
C ARG A 118 -31.92 10.73 -34.79
N ALA A 119 -32.73 10.12 -35.65
CA ALA A 119 -34.17 10.35 -35.66
C ALA A 119 -34.93 9.70 -34.49
N GLN A 120 -34.41 8.59 -33.93
CA GLN A 120 -35.11 7.82 -32.91
C GLN A 120 -34.42 7.91 -31.56
N VAL A 121 -35.21 7.90 -30.49
CA VAL A 121 -34.74 7.76 -29.10
C VAL A 121 -35.41 6.51 -28.53
N GLU A 122 -34.66 5.74 -27.76
CA GLU A 122 -35.21 4.52 -27.18
C GLU A 122 -36.00 4.82 -25.90
N GLU A 123 -37.20 4.25 -25.82
CA GLU A 123 -38.16 4.59 -24.77
C GLU A 123 -38.07 3.71 -23.52
N LYS A 124 -37.29 2.63 -23.59
CA LYS A 124 -37.25 1.58 -22.57
C LYS A 124 -35.83 1.40 -22.02
N PRO A 125 -35.70 0.99 -20.75
CA PRO A 125 -34.41 0.53 -20.24
C PRO A 125 -33.91 -0.65 -21.07
N LEU A 126 -32.67 -0.58 -21.54
CA LEU A 126 -32.04 -1.67 -22.26
C LEU A 126 -30.52 -1.64 -22.21
N LEU A 127 -29.94 -2.80 -22.40
CA LEU A 127 -28.53 -2.98 -22.70
C LEU A 127 -28.37 -3.04 -24.21
N ILE A 128 -27.66 -2.07 -24.76
CA ILE A 128 -27.24 -2.01 -26.15
C ILE A 128 -25.91 -2.74 -26.26
N VAL A 129 -25.69 -3.52 -27.32
CA VAL A 129 -24.42 -4.16 -27.63
C VAL A 129 -24.04 -3.80 -29.06
N ASP A 130 -22.93 -3.09 -29.24
CA ASP A 130 -22.40 -2.71 -30.54
C ASP A 130 -21.54 -3.85 -31.11
N LEU A 131 -22.09 -4.57 -32.08
CA LEU A 131 -21.38 -5.63 -32.78
C LEU A 131 -20.77 -5.14 -34.09
N ALA A 132 -21.11 -3.92 -34.54
CA ALA A 132 -20.57 -3.35 -35.77
C ALA A 132 -19.13 -2.84 -35.56
N HIS A 133 -18.82 -2.36 -34.36
CA HIS A 133 -17.51 -1.77 -34.03
C HIS A 133 -16.82 -2.57 -32.92
N ALA A 134 -16.36 -3.78 -33.25
CA ALA A 134 -15.46 -4.52 -32.38
C ALA A 134 -14.13 -3.78 -32.22
N VAL A 135 -13.52 -3.89 -31.04
CA VAL A 135 -12.24 -3.28 -30.73
C VAL A 135 -11.17 -3.80 -31.71
N PRO A 136 -10.53 -2.93 -32.51
CA PRO A 136 -9.71 -3.39 -33.63
C PRO A 136 -8.31 -3.88 -33.20
N LYS A 137 -7.81 -3.43 -32.05
CA LYS A 137 -6.51 -3.80 -31.49
C LYS A 137 -6.53 -3.78 -29.96
N ASN A 138 -5.54 -4.40 -29.34
CA ASN A 138 -5.37 -4.34 -27.89
C ASN A 138 -5.09 -2.90 -27.43
N GLY A 139 -5.59 -2.53 -26.26
CA GLY A 139 -5.43 -1.15 -25.79
C GLY A 139 -6.08 -0.88 -24.45
N THR A 140 -6.29 0.40 -24.16
CA THR A 140 -6.92 0.87 -22.92
C THR A 140 -8.03 1.86 -23.23
N LEU A 141 -9.25 1.61 -22.73
CA LEU A 141 -10.34 2.57 -22.84
C LEU A 141 -10.17 3.69 -21.81
N THR A 142 -10.36 4.93 -22.27
CA THR A 142 -10.16 6.14 -21.49
C THR A 142 -11.44 6.95 -21.29
N GLY A 143 -12.44 6.77 -22.16
CA GLY A 143 -13.71 7.47 -22.03
C GLY A 143 -14.78 7.00 -23.01
N VAL A 144 -15.91 7.70 -23.00
CA VAL A 144 -17.07 7.47 -23.86
C VAL A 144 -17.50 8.77 -24.54
N GLY A 145 -17.84 8.67 -25.81
CA GLY A 145 -18.45 9.73 -26.61
C GLY A 145 -19.88 9.34 -26.98
N GLY A 146 -20.80 10.31 -26.96
CA GLY A 146 -22.18 10.06 -27.38
C GLY A 146 -22.92 11.34 -27.72
N TYR A 147 -23.89 11.24 -28.63
CA TYR A 147 -24.90 12.27 -28.84
C TYR A 147 -26.16 11.90 -28.05
N PHE A 148 -26.53 12.75 -27.09
CA PHE A 148 -27.62 12.47 -26.16
C PHE A 148 -28.75 13.49 -26.34
N ALA A 149 -29.99 13.03 -26.52
CA ALA A 149 -31.17 13.88 -26.55
C ALA A 149 -31.45 14.53 -25.17
N LYS A 150 -31.04 13.88 -24.08
CA LYS A 150 -31.18 14.39 -22.71
C LYS A 150 -30.20 13.75 -21.72
N PRO A 151 -29.94 14.39 -20.57
CA PRO A 151 -29.21 13.77 -19.46
C PRO A 151 -29.89 12.49 -18.98
N ALA A 152 -29.22 11.35 -19.12
CA ALA A 152 -29.68 10.06 -18.63
C ALA A 152 -28.48 9.23 -18.13
N PRO A 153 -28.55 8.62 -16.94
CA PRO A 153 -27.47 7.79 -16.43
C PRO A 153 -27.34 6.53 -17.29
N PHE A 154 -26.10 6.08 -17.51
CA PHE A 154 -25.80 4.85 -18.21
C PHE A 154 -24.49 4.23 -17.72
N LYS A 155 -24.22 3.00 -18.15
CA LYS A 155 -22.96 2.31 -17.87
C LYS A 155 -22.39 1.75 -19.16
N VAL A 156 -21.06 1.80 -19.28
CA VAL A 156 -20.33 1.14 -20.36
C VAL A 156 -19.87 -0.22 -19.87
N LYS A 157 -19.93 -1.22 -20.75
CA LYS A 157 -19.51 -2.60 -20.49
C LYS A 157 -18.59 -3.05 -21.60
N VAL A 158 -17.59 -3.85 -21.23
CA VAL A 158 -16.75 -4.56 -22.20
C VAL A 158 -17.18 -6.02 -22.19
N LEU A 159 -17.51 -6.54 -23.36
CA LEU A 159 -17.92 -7.92 -23.55
C LEU A 159 -16.86 -8.64 -24.39
N ARG A 160 -16.35 -9.74 -23.85
CA ARG A 160 -15.40 -10.61 -24.53
C ARG A 160 -16.09 -11.80 -25.15
N GLN A 161 -15.72 -12.12 -26.38
CA GLN A 161 -16.16 -13.36 -27.00
C GLN A 161 -15.43 -14.54 -26.34
N VAL A 162 -16.18 -15.46 -25.76
CA VAL A 162 -15.68 -16.74 -25.24
C VAL A 162 -16.54 -17.84 -25.87
N GLU A 163 -15.94 -18.63 -26.76
CA GLU A 163 -16.66 -19.60 -27.59
C GLU A 163 -17.82 -18.93 -28.36
N ASN A 164 -19.07 -19.25 -28.02
CA ASN A 164 -20.28 -18.70 -28.62
C ASN A 164 -20.99 -17.63 -27.76
N ASP A 165 -20.45 -17.35 -26.58
CA ASP A 165 -21.04 -16.42 -25.61
C ASP A 165 -20.23 -15.11 -25.58
N LEU A 166 -20.94 -14.00 -25.38
CA LEU A 166 -20.37 -12.71 -25.00
C LEU A 166 -20.40 -12.60 -23.48
N VAL A 167 -19.24 -12.49 -22.85
CA VAL A 167 -19.07 -12.43 -21.40
C VAL A 167 -18.68 -11.02 -21.00
N VAL A 168 -19.41 -10.42 -20.04
CA VAL A 168 -19.07 -9.09 -19.52
C VAL A 168 -17.83 -9.20 -18.65
N ILE A 169 -16.70 -8.66 -19.10
CA ILE A 169 -15.44 -8.68 -18.33
C ILE A 169 -15.26 -7.43 -17.46
N TRP A 170 -15.97 -6.35 -17.80
CA TRP A 170 -15.86 -5.08 -17.08
C TRP A 170 -17.14 -4.25 -17.22
N GLU A 171 -17.39 -3.43 -16.19
CA GLU A 171 -18.47 -2.45 -16.15
C GLU A 171 -17.96 -1.13 -15.55
N SER A 172 -18.34 0.00 -16.15
CA SER A 172 -18.03 1.33 -15.65
C SER A 172 -18.87 1.69 -14.42
N LYS A 173 -18.37 2.65 -13.62
CA LYS A 173 -19.27 3.41 -12.72
C LYS A 173 -20.37 4.08 -13.55
N PRO A 174 -21.56 4.37 -12.98
CA PRO A 174 -22.59 5.14 -13.66
C PRO A 174 -22.04 6.47 -14.19
N LEU A 175 -22.30 6.74 -15.46
CA LEU A 175 -21.94 7.97 -16.16
C LEU A 175 -23.22 8.72 -16.51
N THR A 176 -23.18 10.04 -16.43
CA THR A 176 -24.32 10.90 -16.78
C THR A 176 -23.83 12.02 -17.68
N PRO A 177 -24.38 12.18 -18.90
CA PRO A 177 -24.07 13.30 -19.76
C PRO A 177 -24.56 14.60 -19.10
N LYS A 178 -23.77 15.67 -19.23
CA LYS A 178 -24.04 16.94 -18.54
C LYS A 178 -25.15 17.74 -19.23
N GLN A 179 -25.29 17.58 -20.54
CA GLN A 179 -26.19 18.38 -21.38
C GLN A 179 -26.69 17.54 -22.56
N PRO A 180 -27.80 17.95 -23.22
CA PRO A 180 -28.15 17.44 -24.55
C PRO A 180 -27.05 17.72 -25.59
N GLY A 181 -27.01 16.92 -26.65
CA GLY A 181 -26.03 16.99 -27.74
C GLY A 181 -24.78 16.12 -27.50
N LEU A 182 -23.68 16.52 -28.15
CA LEU A 182 -22.40 15.81 -28.06
C LEU A 182 -21.81 15.92 -26.65
N ASN A 183 -21.51 14.77 -26.05
CA ASN A 183 -20.81 14.67 -24.77
C ASN A 183 -19.60 13.75 -24.91
N ARG A 184 -18.49 14.15 -24.30
CA ARG A 184 -17.31 13.31 -24.06
C ARG A 184 -17.12 13.18 -22.55
N ILE A 185 -17.05 11.95 -22.05
CA ILE A 185 -16.98 11.65 -20.62
C ILE A 185 -15.82 10.71 -20.36
N ASN A 186 -14.88 11.11 -19.52
CA ASN A 186 -13.73 10.29 -19.15
C ASN A 186 -14.14 9.19 -18.17
N PHE A 187 -13.55 8.01 -18.30
CA PHE A 187 -13.73 6.96 -17.31
C PHE A 187 -12.88 7.26 -16.07
N PRO A 188 -13.46 7.19 -14.86
CA PRO A 188 -12.69 7.33 -13.62
C PRO A 188 -11.61 6.25 -13.46
N VAL A 189 -11.85 5.07 -14.04
CA VAL A 189 -10.94 3.94 -14.06
C VAL A 189 -10.83 3.47 -15.50
N THR A 190 -9.60 3.47 -16.02
CA THR A 190 -9.30 2.93 -17.35
C THR A 190 -9.35 1.41 -17.33
N VAL A 191 -9.73 0.81 -18.45
CA VAL A 191 -9.84 -0.65 -18.58
C VAL A 191 -9.06 -1.13 -19.80
N GLY A 192 -8.29 -2.21 -19.63
CA GLY A 192 -7.62 -2.88 -20.74
C GLY A 192 -8.63 -3.63 -21.61
N VAL A 193 -8.51 -3.51 -22.92
CA VAL A 193 -9.33 -4.21 -23.92
C VAL A 193 -8.45 -5.02 -24.86
N GLU A 194 -9.00 -6.12 -25.35
CA GLU A 194 -8.37 -6.96 -26.36
C GLU A 194 -9.05 -6.80 -27.72
N GLN A 195 -8.30 -7.10 -28.77
CA GLN A 195 -8.83 -7.17 -30.12
C GLN A 195 -10.03 -8.12 -30.18
N GLY A 196 -11.13 -7.64 -30.75
CA GLY A 196 -12.38 -8.38 -30.90
C GLY A 196 -13.33 -8.26 -29.71
N ASP A 197 -12.94 -7.63 -28.60
CA ASP A 197 -13.88 -7.24 -27.55
C ASP A 197 -14.96 -6.31 -28.15
N VAL A 198 -16.20 -6.43 -27.67
CA VAL A 198 -17.33 -5.61 -28.12
C VAL A 198 -17.87 -4.76 -26.97
N LEU A 199 -18.52 -3.66 -27.31
CA LEU A 199 -18.93 -2.66 -26.33
C LEU A 199 -20.42 -2.73 -26.07
N GLY A 200 -20.77 -2.64 -24.79
CA GLY A 200 -22.14 -2.60 -24.32
C GLY A 200 -22.46 -1.30 -23.59
N TYR A 201 -23.68 -0.83 -23.74
CA TYR A 201 -24.16 0.40 -23.10
C TYR A 201 -25.49 0.11 -22.41
N TYR A 202 -25.48 0.05 -21.08
CA TYR A 202 -26.68 -0.20 -20.30
C TYR A 202 -27.32 1.10 -19.84
N PHE A 203 -28.59 1.27 -20.19
CA PHE A 203 -29.41 2.40 -19.78
C PHE A 203 -30.49 1.89 -18.82
N PRO A 204 -30.36 2.13 -17.50
CA PRO A 204 -31.33 1.69 -16.50
C PRO A 204 -32.66 2.44 -16.55
N THR A 205 -32.68 3.60 -17.20
CA THR A 205 -33.87 4.43 -17.41
C THR A 205 -34.05 4.68 -18.91
N LEU A 206 -35.16 5.35 -19.25
CA LEU A 206 -35.43 5.91 -20.58
C LEU A 206 -34.14 6.44 -21.23
N THR A 207 -33.78 5.87 -22.36
CA THR A 207 -32.46 6.00 -22.98
C THR A 207 -32.28 7.43 -23.50
N GLY A 208 -31.14 8.05 -23.22
CA GLY A 208 -30.81 9.38 -23.73
C GLY A 208 -30.16 9.37 -25.11
N VAL A 209 -29.66 8.22 -25.60
CA VAL A 209 -28.91 8.13 -26.87
C VAL A 209 -29.85 7.97 -28.06
N THR A 210 -29.53 8.69 -29.14
CA THR A 210 -30.27 8.64 -30.41
C THR A 210 -29.76 7.53 -31.33
N PHE A 211 -30.64 6.96 -32.17
CA PHE A 211 -30.29 5.92 -33.14
C PHE A 211 -31.09 6.02 -34.44
N ASP A 212 -30.56 5.39 -35.50
CA ASP A 212 -31.26 5.14 -36.75
C ASP A 212 -31.38 3.63 -37.00
N THR A 213 -32.24 3.23 -37.92
CA THR A 213 -32.42 1.84 -38.34
C THR A 213 -31.98 1.65 -39.79
N GLY A 214 -31.39 0.50 -40.11
CA GLY A 214 -31.06 0.09 -41.47
C GLY A 214 -29.55 0.05 -41.79
N SER A 215 -28.70 0.65 -40.96
CA SER A 215 -27.27 0.86 -41.27
C SER A 215 -26.28 0.26 -40.28
N GLY A 216 -26.70 -0.15 -39.07
CA GLY A 216 -25.79 -0.70 -38.05
C GLY A 216 -25.98 -2.19 -37.74
N ASP A 217 -25.15 -2.76 -36.87
CA ASP A 217 -25.34 -4.08 -36.25
C ASP A 217 -25.32 -3.95 -34.72
N THR A 218 -26.01 -2.93 -34.22
CA THR A 218 -26.22 -2.81 -32.79
C THR A 218 -27.47 -3.59 -32.38
N ARG A 219 -27.31 -4.49 -31.41
CA ARG A 219 -28.38 -5.32 -30.86
C ARG A 219 -28.67 -4.95 -29.42
N TYR A 220 -29.75 -5.48 -28.86
CA TYR A 220 -30.14 -5.11 -27.50
C TYR A 220 -30.71 -6.25 -26.68
N LEU A 221 -30.66 -6.08 -25.37
CA LEU A 221 -31.25 -6.93 -24.35
C LEU A 221 -32.11 -6.05 -23.42
N GLN A 222 -33.28 -6.54 -23.01
CA GLN A 222 -34.19 -5.80 -22.12
C GLN A 222 -33.76 -5.86 -20.64
N SER A 223 -32.68 -6.58 -20.32
CA SER A 223 -32.15 -6.75 -18.97
C SER A 223 -30.69 -6.32 -18.91
N ASP A 224 -30.23 -5.98 -17.70
CA ASP A 224 -28.82 -5.76 -17.42
C ASP A 224 -28.02 -7.07 -17.44
N LEU A 225 -26.74 -7.00 -17.79
CA LEU A 225 -25.76 -8.08 -17.67
C LEU A 225 -24.62 -7.62 -16.76
N ARG A 226 -24.53 -8.18 -15.56
CA ARG A 226 -23.45 -7.86 -14.61
C ARG A 226 -22.12 -8.45 -15.07
N PRO A 227 -20.96 -7.96 -14.56
CA PRO A 227 -19.67 -8.60 -14.76
C PRO A 227 -19.72 -10.11 -14.45
N GLY A 228 -19.13 -10.92 -15.32
CA GLY A 228 -19.22 -12.39 -15.32
C GLY A 228 -20.51 -12.94 -15.95
N GLY A 229 -21.50 -12.10 -16.21
CA GLY A 229 -22.71 -12.47 -16.94
C GLY A 229 -22.39 -12.77 -18.40
N LYS A 230 -23.16 -13.70 -18.98
CA LYS A 230 -22.97 -14.17 -20.35
C LYS A 230 -24.25 -14.06 -21.17
N VAL A 231 -24.11 -13.77 -22.46
CA VAL A 231 -25.21 -13.74 -23.41
C VAL A 231 -24.79 -14.30 -24.75
N ARG A 232 -25.61 -15.17 -25.34
CA ARG A 232 -25.40 -15.63 -26.71
C ARG A 232 -25.71 -14.50 -27.68
N ARG A 233 -24.92 -14.36 -28.75
CA ARG A 233 -25.20 -13.38 -29.82
C ARG A 233 -26.61 -13.56 -30.41
N SER A 234 -27.07 -14.80 -30.53
CA SER A 234 -28.41 -15.14 -31.02
C SER A 234 -29.55 -14.82 -30.04
N ALA A 235 -29.25 -14.61 -28.76
CA ALA A 235 -30.23 -14.18 -27.75
C ALA A 235 -30.43 -12.66 -27.74
N LEU A 236 -29.55 -11.89 -28.40
CA LEU A 236 -29.71 -10.45 -28.54
C LEU A 236 -30.83 -10.15 -29.54
N LEU A 237 -31.71 -9.23 -29.15
CA LEU A 237 -32.84 -8.79 -29.95
C LEU A 237 -32.38 -7.74 -30.97
N GLY A 238 -33.17 -7.58 -32.04
CA GLY A 238 -32.99 -6.48 -32.99
C GLY A 238 -32.05 -6.75 -34.17
N ASP A 239 -31.64 -8.01 -34.38
CA ASP A 239 -30.82 -8.44 -35.54
C ASP A 239 -31.34 -7.90 -36.89
N GLY A 240 -32.65 -8.01 -37.15
CA GLY A 240 -33.26 -7.50 -38.37
C GLY A 240 -33.46 -5.97 -38.44
N LYS A 241 -33.28 -5.24 -37.33
CA LYS A 241 -33.53 -3.78 -37.27
C LYS A 241 -32.33 -2.95 -37.71
N LYS A 242 -31.13 -3.54 -37.68
CA LYS A 242 -29.86 -2.89 -38.07
C LYS A 242 -29.68 -1.51 -37.44
N ARG A 243 -29.78 -1.42 -36.12
CA ARG A 243 -29.74 -0.14 -35.41
C ARG A 243 -28.32 0.41 -35.39
N ALA A 244 -28.16 1.71 -35.61
CA ALA A 244 -26.92 2.45 -35.47
C ALA A 244 -27.10 3.53 -34.40
N TYR A 245 -26.42 3.39 -33.27
CA TYR A 245 -26.50 4.35 -32.16
C TYR A 245 -25.37 5.37 -32.23
N SER A 246 -25.66 6.61 -31.81
CA SER A 246 -24.66 7.68 -31.72
C SER A 246 -23.87 7.60 -30.40
N ILE A 247 -23.16 6.50 -30.20
CA ILE A 247 -22.33 6.27 -29.01
C ILE A 247 -21.13 5.41 -29.37
N GLY A 248 -20.01 5.65 -28.68
CA GLY A 248 -18.77 4.93 -28.85
C GLY A 248 -17.81 5.23 -27.70
N VAL A 249 -16.67 4.56 -27.68
CA VAL A 249 -15.62 4.78 -26.67
C VAL A 249 -14.38 5.37 -27.30
N TYR A 250 -13.61 6.06 -26.47
CA TYR A 250 -12.26 6.50 -26.80
C TYR A 250 -11.25 5.56 -26.16
N ALA A 251 -10.23 5.19 -26.93
CA ALA A 251 -9.21 4.25 -26.52
C ALA A 251 -7.81 4.74 -26.92
N LEU A 252 -6.82 4.26 -26.18
CA LEU A 252 -5.41 4.24 -26.61
C LEU A 252 -5.14 2.83 -27.12
N LEU A 253 -5.05 2.65 -28.43
CA LEU A 253 -4.76 1.35 -29.05
C LEU A 253 -3.28 1.21 -29.38
N ASN A 254 -2.77 -0.02 -29.26
CA ASN A 254 -1.37 -0.38 -29.54
C ASN A 254 -1.22 -1.04 -30.92
#